data_AF-A0A1E4T374-F1
#
_entry.id   AF-A0A1E4T374-F1
#
_cell.length_a   1.000
_cell.length_b   1.000
_cell.length_c   1.000
_cell.angle_alpha   90.00
_cell.angle_beta   90.00
_cell.angle_gamma   90.00
#
_symmetry.space_group_name_H-M   'P 1'
#
loop_
_entity.id
_entity.type
_entity.pdbx_description
1 polymer ?
#
loop_
_entity_poly.entity_id
_entity_poly.type
_entity_poly.pdbx_seq_one_letter_code
_entity_poly.pdbx_strand_id
1 'polypeptide(L)'
;MKITDKLLEAHKEVSSPATFSFEFFTPKTTQGVQNLYDRMDRMYDLNPLFIDITWNAGGKLSTLTSEMVHTTSTVLGLETCMHLTCTNMKLEVIDQALKSAYESGCQNILALRGDPPLDGSDSTGDFKYAKDLIKHIRKQYGDHFNIGIAAYPEGQPEESDRKKTLQYLKEKQDAGGDFIVTQMFYDVEHFINWAHECRELGITIPIVPGIMPISTYAAFLRRAGWSEINIPQHFHDRLSPIKEDDAKVREEGTKLLIEMCQQLLDSQVVNHLHFYTMNLEKSTLMILQGLNLITKQQINDMKKQPWRKSLNPTRSSESVRPIFWKNRKFSYIQRTSNWDEFPNGRWGDSRSPAFGSIELCDSELIRHSPKKAIELWGKPTSLKQLADLTIQYLEGEMTCLPWSDGRISQEITSTKPQLIELNSANIVTINSQPSIDGLKSNDIIYGWGPKDGYIYQKQYLEFVIPSTKLDELISRIDKLNATQGSSDYNILSYYAANIGSDSTLVTNTQSSDINAVTWGCFPGKEVVQPTIVEKISFLAWKDEFFSILKKWQAIFRSEIKLQSDDEESKSAIEFLETLHDDFSLVNIVDNDYVNEPNTRIFELLKGL
;
A
#
# COMPACT_ATOMS: atom_id res chain seq x y z
N MET A 1 -10.57 -4.13 -11.15
CA MET A 1 -10.85 -5.22 -12.10
C MET A 1 -11.62 -6.29 -11.36
N LYS A 2 -12.61 -6.92 -12.01
CA LYS A 2 -13.37 -8.00 -11.38
C LYS A 2 -12.46 -9.16 -11.00
N ILE A 3 -12.65 -9.72 -9.80
CA ILE A 3 -11.87 -10.86 -9.30
C ILE A 3 -11.97 -12.05 -10.25
N THR A 4 -13.16 -12.33 -10.78
CA THR A 4 -13.36 -13.41 -11.77
C THR A 4 -12.53 -13.23 -13.03
N ASP A 5 -12.47 -12.02 -13.59
CA ASP A 5 -11.64 -11.73 -14.77
C ASP A 5 -10.15 -11.96 -14.46
N LYS A 6 -9.70 -11.51 -13.29
CA LYS A 6 -8.31 -11.73 -12.84
C LYS A 6 -7.99 -13.21 -12.61
N LEU A 7 -8.91 -13.98 -12.03
CA LEU A 7 -8.75 -15.42 -11.84
C LEU A 7 -8.66 -16.15 -13.19
N LEU A 8 -9.47 -15.75 -14.17
CA LEU A 8 -9.43 -16.28 -15.53
C LEU A 8 -8.13 -15.91 -16.24
N GLU A 9 -7.66 -14.67 -16.09
CA GLU A 9 -6.39 -14.21 -16.68
C GLU A 9 -5.19 -14.93 -16.06
N ALA A 10 -5.14 -15.03 -14.73
CA ALA A 10 -4.02 -15.64 -14.01
C ALA A 10 -3.88 -17.14 -14.32
N HIS A 11 -5.00 -17.84 -14.53
CA HIS A 11 -5.02 -19.29 -14.75
C HIS A 11 -5.43 -19.68 -16.17
N LYS A 12 -5.14 -18.81 -17.15
CA LYS A 12 -5.41 -19.06 -18.56
C LYS A 12 -4.65 -20.27 -19.11
N GLU A 13 -3.44 -20.49 -18.62
CA GLU A 13 -2.57 -21.60 -19.00
C GLU A 13 -2.64 -22.72 -17.96
N VAL A 14 -2.61 -23.97 -18.40
CA VAL A 14 -2.66 -25.15 -17.50
C VAL A 14 -1.47 -25.18 -16.53
N SER A 15 -0.33 -24.63 -16.93
CA SER A 15 0.88 -24.55 -16.12
C SER A 15 0.97 -23.27 -15.26
N SER A 16 -0.09 -22.45 -15.23
CA SER A 16 -0.08 -21.25 -14.40
C SER A 16 0.11 -21.60 -12.92
N PRO A 17 0.97 -20.87 -12.18
CA PRO A 17 1.10 -21.07 -10.75
C PRO A 17 -0.21 -20.73 -10.04
N ALA A 18 -0.42 -21.33 -8.87
CA ALA A 18 -1.52 -20.96 -8.01
C ALA A 18 -1.40 -19.49 -7.57
N THR A 19 -2.53 -18.85 -7.33
CA THR A 19 -2.60 -17.47 -6.85
C THR A 19 -3.17 -17.39 -5.43
N PHE A 20 -3.11 -16.21 -4.82
CA PHE A 20 -3.61 -16.02 -3.46
C PHE A 20 -4.18 -14.63 -3.24
N SER A 21 -4.94 -14.48 -2.15
CA SER A 21 -5.55 -13.24 -1.67
C SER A 21 -5.54 -13.17 -0.14
N PHE A 22 -5.82 -11.99 0.42
CA PHE A 22 -5.74 -11.72 1.86
C PHE A 22 -7.02 -11.07 2.39
N GLU A 23 -7.57 -11.58 3.49
CA GLU A 23 -8.61 -10.88 4.24
C GLU A 23 -8.05 -10.12 5.44
N PHE A 24 -8.54 -8.89 5.63
CA PHE A 24 -8.26 -8.02 6.75
C PHE A 24 -9.55 -7.55 7.41
N PHE A 25 -9.51 -7.29 8.72
CA PHE A 25 -10.65 -6.74 9.46
C PHE A 25 -10.42 -5.31 9.90
N THR A 26 -11.49 -4.53 10.02
CA THR A 26 -11.42 -3.12 10.47
C THR A 26 -10.87 -3.02 11.90
N PRO A 27 -9.74 -2.32 12.12
CA PRO A 27 -9.22 -2.07 13.46
C PRO A 27 -10.16 -1.19 14.29
N LYS A 28 -10.06 -1.29 15.62
CA LYS A 28 -10.88 -0.49 16.55
C LYS A 28 -10.33 0.90 16.82
N THR A 29 -9.09 1.19 16.42
CA THR A 29 -8.38 2.44 16.73
C THR A 29 -7.74 3.03 15.48
N THR A 30 -7.62 4.36 15.41
CA THR A 30 -6.96 5.07 14.30
C THR A 30 -5.52 4.62 14.09
N GLN A 31 -4.76 4.41 15.18
CA GLN A 31 -3.40 3.87 15.08
C GLN A 31 -3.40 2.44 14.50
N GLY A 32 -4.41 1.63 14.85
CA GLY A 32 -4.59 0.30 14.27
C GLY A 32 -4.85 0.36 12.76
N VAL A 33 -5.64 1.34 12.29
CA VAL A 33 -5.92 1.58 10.88
C VAL A 33 -4.63 1.93 10.13
N GLN A 34 -3.84 2.87 10.63
CA GLN A 34 -2.56 3.25 9.99
C GLN A 34 -1.58 2.07 9.92
N ASN A 35 -1.42 1.33 11.03
CA ASN A 35 -0.58 0.13 11.06
C ASN A 35 -1.07 -0.95 10.07
N LEU A 36 -2.38 -1.01 9.82
CA LEU A 36 -2.97 -1.94 8.87
C LEU A 36 -2.75 -1.48 7.43
N TYR A 37 -2.86 -0.20 7.10
CA TYR A 37 -2.51 0.31 5.76
C TYR A 37 -1.06 0.03 5.41
N ASP A 38 -0.13 0.28 6.34
CA ASP A 38 1.28 -0.02 6.09
C ASP A 38 1.51 -1.53 5.88
N ARG A 39 0.73 -2.38 6.58
CA ARG A 39 0.77 -3.84 6.40
C ARG A 39 0.18 -4.27 5.07
N MET A 40 -0.97 -3.72 4.68
CA MET A 40 -1.59 -3.97 3.38
C MET A 40 -0.64 -3.58 2.25
N ASP A 41 0.01 -2.41 2.35
CA ASP A 41 1.00 -1.94 1.36
C ASP A 41 2.12 -2.98 1.18
N ARG A 42 2.76 -3.43 2.28
CA ARG A 42 3.83 -4.44 2.25
C ARG A 42 3.36 -5.81 1.78
N MET A 43 2.22 -6.28 2.28
CA MET A 43 1.71 -7.60 1.89
C MET A 43 1.25 -7.60 0.44
N TYR A 44 0.83 -6.47 -0.12
CA TYR A 44 0.49 -6.38 -1.53
C TYR A 44 1.72 -6.43 -2.44
N ASP A 45 2.91 -6.08 -1.96
CA ASP A 45 4.16 -6.30 -2.71
C ASP A 45 4.48 -7.79 -2.89
N LEU A 46 3.78 -8.69 -2.19
CA LEU A 46 3.81 -10.13 -2.46
C LEU A 46 3.02 -10.52 -3.71
N ASN A 47 2.29 -9.58 -4.30
CA ASN A 47 1.44 -9.75 -5.48
C ASN A 47 0.20 -10.65 -5.27
N PRO A 48 -0.63 -10.41 -4.23
CA PRO A 48 -1.94 -11.05 -4.15
C PRO A 48 -2.85 -10.57 -5.30
N LEU A 49 -3.77 -11.41 -5.72
CA LEU A 49 -4.72 -11.10 -6.80
C LEU A 49 -5.76 -10.04 -6.38
N PHE A 50 -6.14 -10.06 -5.10
CA PHE A 50 -7.00 -9.09 -4.42
C PHE A 50 -6.83 -9.17 -2.89
N ILE A 51 -7.42 -8.20 -2.18
CA ILE A 51 -7.60 -8.20 -0.73
C ILE A 51 -9.07 -8.05 -0.37
N ASP A 52 -9.45 -8.54 0.81
CA ASP A 52 -10.80 -8.41 1.37
C ASP A 52 -10.75 -7.54 2.62
N ILE A 53 -11.77 -6.70 2.79
CA ILE A 53 -11.96 -5.90 4.00
C ILE A 53 -13.31 -6.28 4.61
N THR A 54 -13.27 -6.84 5.81
CA THR A 54 -14.49 -7.31 6.48
C THR A 54 -15.41 -6.17 6.88
N TRP A 55 -16.70 -6.50 6.92
CA TRP A 55 -17.77 -5.59 7.33
C TRP A 55 -18.26 -5.98 8.72
N ASN A 56 -18.26 -5.01 9.63
CA ASN A 56 -18.81 -5.24 10.96
C ASN A 56 -20.30 -4.84 10.97
N ALA A 57 -21.19 -5.83 10.98
CA ALA A 57 -22.63 -5.62 11.06
C ALA A 57 -23.00 -5.06 12.45
N GLY A 58 -23.41 -3.78 12.52
CA GLY A 58 -24.02 -3.21 13.74
C GLY A 58 -23.38 -1.97 14.36
N GLY A 59 -22.91 -0.98 13.59
CA GLY A 59 -22.61 0.35 14.17
C GLY A 59 -21.64 1.26 13.41
N LYS A 60 -20.97 2.16 14.15
CA LYS A 60 -19.99 3.19 13.70
C LYS A 60 -18.80 2.65 12.88
N LEU A 61 -18.55 1.34 12.86
CA LEU A 61 -17.42 0.71 12.15
C LEU A 61 -17.74 0.38 10.67
N SER A 62 -19.02 0.44 10.28
CA SER A 62 -19.43 0.26 8.88
C SER A 62 -18.90 1.37 7.96
N THR A 63 -18.88 2.62 8.44
CA THR A 63 -18.30 3.76 7.72
C THR A 63 -16.80 3.57 7.51
N LEU A 64 -16.10 3.05 8.53
CA LEU A 64 -14.66 2.76 8.45
C LEU A 64 -14.33 1.73 7.35
N THR A 65 -15.20 0.74 7.12
CA THR A 65 -14.99 -0.21 6.02
C THR A 65 -15.00 0.51 4.67
N SER A 66 -15.96 1.40 4.45
CA SER A 66 -16.06 2.19 3.22
C SER A 66 -14.87 3.14 3.03
N GLU A 67 -14.42 3.79 4.11
CA GLU A 67 -13.23 4.65 4.11
C GLU A 67 -11.96 3.86 3.78
N MET A 68 -11.82 2.66 4.34
CA MET A 68 -10.69 1.77 4.05
C MET A 68 -10.70 1.24 2.63
N VAL A 69 -11.87 0.89 2.08
CA VAL A 69 -12.02 0.49 0.67
C VAL A 69 -11.66 1.65 -0.26
N HIS A 70 -12.11 2.87 0.07
CA HIS A 70 -11.74 4.07 -0.67
C HIS A 70 -10.23 4.28 -0.66
N THR A 71 -9.60 4.20 0.51
CA THR A 71 -8.17 4.41 0.69
C THR A 71 -7.34 3.35 -0.03
N THR A 72 -7.69 2.07 0.13
CA THR A 72 -6.97 0.96 -0.50
C THR A 72 -7.07 1.02 -2.03
N SER A 73 -8.24 1.32 -2.57
CA SER A 73 -8.45 1.42 -4.03
C SER A 73 -7.81 2.69 -4.61
N THR A 74 -8.05 3.84 -3.97
CA THR A 74 -7.68 5.16 -4.52
C THR A 74 -6.22 5.52 -4.22
N VAL A 75 -5.76 5.32 -2.99
CA VAL A 75 -4.42 5.75 -2.55
C VAL A 75 -3.39 4.67 -2.78
N LEU A 76 -3.68 3.46 -2.31
CA LEU A 76 -2.71 2.36 -2.34
C LEU A 76 -2.72 1.60 -3.67
N GLY A 77 -3.81 1.67 -4.44
CA GLY A 77 -3.94 0.97 -5.72
C GLY A 77 -4.12 -0.54 -5.57
N LEU A 78 -4.76 -0.97 -4.47
CA LEU A 78 -5.00 -2.38 -4.16
C LEU A 78 -6.35 -2.80 -4.69
N GLU A 79 -6.42 -3.95 -5.35
CA GLU A 79 -7.72 -4.52 -5.73
C GLU A 79 -8.43 -5.02 -4.48
N THR A 80 -9.51 -4.34 -4.12
CA THR A 80 -10.23 -4.58 -2.86
C THR A 80 -11.61 -5.16 -3.11
N CYS A 81 -11.95 -6.22 -2.39
CA CYS A 81 -13.29 -6.74 -2.19
C CYS A 81 -13.87 -6.20 -0.89
N MET A 82 -14.97 -5.46 -0.99
CA MET A 82 -15.67 -4.96 0.19
C MET A 82 -16.69 -6.00 0.66
N HIS A 83 -16.58 -6.45 1.92
CA HIS A 83 -17.67 -7.21 2.51
C HIS A 83 -18.88 -6.28 2.69
N LEU A 84 -20.08 -6.82 2.52
CA LEU A 84 -21.31 -6.09 2.79
C LEU A 84 -22.36 -7.08 3.32
N THR A 85 -22.75 -6.90 4.57
CA THR A 85 -23.86 -7.66 5.16
C THR A 85 -25.20 -7.01 4.79
N CYS A 86 -26.32 -7.73 4.94
CA CYS A 86 -27.64 -7.21 4.58
C CYS A 86 -28.64 -7.20 5.75
N THR A 87 -28.39 -7.98 6.80
CA THR A 87 -29.21 -7.99 8.01
C THR A 87 -28.80 -6.88 8.97
N ASN A 88 -29.75 -6.48 9.82
CA ASN A 88 -29.59 -5.45 10.85
C ASN A 88 -29.25 -4.05 10.31
N MET A 89 -29.57 -3.79 9.04
CA MET A 89 -29.30 -2.51 8.37
C MET A 89 -30.48 -2.08 7.51
N LYS A 90 -30.70 -0.76 7.45
CA LYS A 90 -31.65 -0.18 6.52
C LYS A 90 -31.07 -0.12 5.11
N LEU A 91 -31.93 -0.18 4.11
CA LEU A 91 -31.57 -0.11 2.70
C LEU A 91 -30.74 1.13 2.37
N GLU A 92 -31.00 2.28 3.01
CA GLU A 92 -30.25 3.50 2.72
C GLU A 92 -28.76 3.39 3.10
N VAL A 93 -28.43 2.62 4.15
CA VAL A 93 -27.04 2.37 4.55
C VAL A 93 -26.33 1.49 3.53
N ILE A 94 -27.05 0.48 3.03
CA ILE A 94 -26.57 -0.42 1.97
C ILE A 94 -26.32 0.36 0.68
N ASP A 95 -27.27 1.21 0.27
CA ASP A 95 -27.16 2.04 -0.92
C ASP A 95 -26.01 3.05 -0.81
N GLN A 96 -25.83 3.67 0.35
CA GLN A 96 -24.71 4.57 0.58
C GLN A 96 -23.36 3.85 0.52
N ALA A 97 -23.25 2.65 1.10
CA ALA A 97 -22.01 1.85 1.04
C ALA A 97 -21.68 1.43 -0.40
N LEU A 98 -22.68 0.94 -1.16
CA LEU A 98 -22.51 0.57 -2.57
C LEU A 98 -22.12 1.77 -3.44
N LYS A 99 -22.73 2.93 -3.20
CA LYS A 99 -22.38 4.17 -3.89
C LYS A 99 -20.93 4.58 -3.60
N SER A 100 -20.52 4.57 -2.34
CA SER A 100 -19.12 4.88 -1.95
C SER A 100 -18.13 3.90 -2.58
N ALA A 101 -18.46 2.60 -2.63
CA ALA A 101 -17.63 1.60 -3.30
C ALA A 101 -17.50 1.89 -4.81
N TYR A 102 -18.62 2.16 -5.49
CA TYR A 102 -18.64 2.53 -6.92
C TYR A 102 -17.78 3.77 -7.20
N GLU A 103 -17.96 4.84 -6.44
CA GLU A 103 -17.22 6.11 -6.61
C GLU A 103 -15.72 5.97 -6.32
N SER A 104 -15.33 5.01 -5.47
CA SER A 104 -13.91 4.71 -5.21
C SER A 104 -13.23 3.87 -6.30
N GLY A 105 -13.98 3.31 -7.24
CA GLY A 105 -13.49 2.35 -8.21
C GLY A 105 -13.48 0.89 -7.76
N CYS A 106 -13.99 0.59 -6.57
CA CYS A 106 -14.13 -0.79 -6.12
C CYS A 106 -15.15 -1.50 -7.01
N GLN A 107 -14.75 -2.65 -7.56
CA GLN A 107 -15.60 -3.45 -8.42
C GLN A 107 -16.01 -4.78 -7.78
N ASN A 108 -15.65 -5.04 -6.52
CA ASN A 108 -15.79 -6.36 -5.92
C ASN A 108 -16.52 -6.25 -4.59
N ILE A 109 -17.63 -6.97 -4.44
CA ILE A 109 -18.45 -6.98 -3.22
C ILE A 109 -18.62 -8.42 -2.76
N LEU A 110 -18.28 -8.74 -1.51
CA LEU A 110 -18.67 -10.01 -0.89
C LEU A 110 -20.03 -9.83 -0.21
N ALA A 111 -21.09 -10.32 -0.85
CA ALA A 111 -22.46 -10.19 -0.37
C ALA A 111 -22.75 -11.24 0.70
N LEU A 112 -22.98 -10.77 1.92
CA LEU A 112 -23.17 -11.58 3.11
C LEU A 112 -24.55 -11.34 3.72
N ARG A 113 -25.06 -12.34 4.44
CA ARG A 113 -26.25 -12.14 5.27
C ARG A 113 -25.91 -11.22 6.44
N GLY A 114 -24.90 -11.60 7.20
CA GLY A 114 -24.64 -11.07 8.54
C GLY A 114 -25.19 -12.00 9.61
N ASP A 115 -24.58 -11.94 10.79
CA ASP A 115 -25.00 -12.71 11.96
C ASP A 115 -26.19 -12.03 12.65
N PRO A 116 -27.05 -12.80 13.35
CA PRO A 116 -28.10 -12.22 14.17
C PRO A 116 -27.53 -11.35 15.31
N PRO A 117 -28.31 -10.40 15.83
CA PRO A 117 -27.91 -9.60 17.00
C PRO A 117 -27.46 -10.46 18.18
N LEU A 118 -26.33 -10.10 18.81
CA LEU A 118 -25.77 -10.85 19.95
C LEU A 118 -26.66 -10.83 21.20
N ASP A 119 -27.55 -9.85 21.31
CA ASP A 119 -28.49 -9.73 22.42
C ASP A 119 -29.74 -10.62 22.26
N GLY A 120 -29.81 -11.39 21.16
CA GLY A 120 -30.93 -12.29 20.87
C GLY A 120 -32.19 -11.58 20.37
N SER A 121 -32.11 -10.28 20.06
CA SER A 121 -33.21 -9.57 19.42
C SER A 121 -33.44 -10.06 17.98
N ASP A 122 -34.66 -9.85 17.48
CA ASP A 122 -35.00 -10.19 16.10
C ASP A 122 -34.11 -9.43 15.13
N SER A 123 -33.68 -10.11 14.07
CA SER A 123 -32.95 -9.44 13.01
C SER A 123 -33.84 -8.40 12.34
N THR A 124 -33.40 -7.15 12.37
CA THR A 124 -34.11 -6.01 11.76
C THR A 124 -33.50 -5.66 10.41
N GLY A 125 -34.17 -4.86 9.59
CA GLY A 125 -33.65 -4.43 8.29
C GLY A 125 -34.45 -4.94 7.10
N ASP A 126 -34.13 -4.42 5.91
CA ASP A 126 -34.95 -4.59 4.72
C ASP A 126 -34.67 -5.91 3.96
N PHE A 127 -33.52 -6.55 4.23
CA PHE A 127 -33.12 -7.81 3.61
C PHE A 127 -32.93 -8.92 4.63
N LYS A 128 -33.41 -10.12 4.30
CA LYS A 128 -33.36 -11.29 5.18
C LYS A 128 -32.25 -12.26 4.81
N TYR A 129 -31.94 -12.37 3.51
CA TYR A 129 -30.95 -13.31 2.99
C TYR A 129 -29.96 -12.60 2.08
N ALA A 130 -28.74 -13.15 1.98
CA ALA A 130 -27.71 -12.62 1.07
C ALA A 130 -28.21 -12.55 -0.38
N LYS A 131 -29.08 -13.48 -0.83
CA LYS A 131 -29.67 -13.45 -2.19
C LYS A 131 -30.50 -12.19 -2.46
N ASP A 132 -31.09 -11.58 -1.43
CA ASP A 132 -31.86 -10.34 -1.57
C ASP A 132 -30.92 -9.17 -1.88
N LEU A 133 -29.78 -9.11 -1.17
CA LEU A 133 -28.71 -8.14 -1.44
C LEU A 133 -28.11 -8.33 -2.84
N ILE A 134 -27.83 -9.56 -3.26
CA ILE A 134 -27.29 -9.84 -4.61
C ILE A 134 -28.24 -9.30 -5.68
N LYS A 135 -29.55 -9.62 -5.57
CA LYS A 135 -30.57 -9.13 -6.51
C LYS A 135 -30.66 -7.61 -6.52
N HIS A 136 -30.56 -6.98 -5.35
CA HIS A 136 -30.57 -5.52 -5.23
C HIS A 136 -29.37 -4.88 -5.93
N ILE A 137 -28.15 -5.38 -5.68
CA ILE A 137 -26.93 -4.90 -6.33
C ILE A 137 -27.05 -5.05 -7.85
N ARG A 138 -27.49 -6.22 -8.33
CA ARG A 138 -27.70 -6.47 -9.77
C ARG A 138 -28.73 -5.55 -10.39
N LYS A 139 -29.83 -5.27 -9.68
CA LYS A 139 -30.87 -4.35 -10.15
C LYS A 139 -30.36 -2.92 -10.29
N GLN A 140 -29.55 -2.44 -9.35
CA GLN A 140 -29.09 -1.04 -9.31
C GLN A 140 -27.85 -0.79 -10.17
N TYR A 141 -26.89 -1.72 -10.17
CA TYR A 141 -25.57 -1.53 -10.78
C TYR A 141 -25.29 -2.48 -11.95
N GLY A 142 -26.25 -3.34 -12.31
CA GLY A 142 -26.10 -4.31 -13.40
C GLY A 142 -24.89 -5.22 -13.19
N ASP A 143 -24.03 -5.26 -14.20
CA ASP A 143 -22.80 -6.04 -14.21
C ASP A 143 -21.56 -5.22 -13.79
N HIS A 144 -21.73 -4.07 -13.13
CA HIS A 144 -20.57 -3.30 -12.68
C HIS A 144 -19.77 -4.06 -11.60
N PHE A 145 -20.46 -4.53 -10.55
CA PHE A 145 -19.85 -5.24 -9.44
C PHE A 145 -19.68 -6.73 -9.75
N ASN A 146 -18.52 -7.28 -9.39
CA ASN A 146 -18.28 -8.70 -9.23
C ASN A 146 -18.72 -9.11 -7.82
N ILE A 147 -19.68 -10.02 -7.74
CA ILE A 147 -20.33 -10.35 -6.46
C ILE A 147 -19.83 -11.70 -5.95
N GLY A 148 -19.04 -11.67 -4.87
CA GLY A 148 -18.68 -12.86 -4.12
C GLY A 148 -19.83 -13.32 -3.23
N ILE A 149 -19.92 -14.62 -2.99
CA ILE A 149 -20.87 -15.22 -2.02
C ILE A 149 -20.14 -16.15 -1.05
N ALA A 150 -20.55 -16.16 0.21
CA ALA A 150 -19.98 -17.08 1.19
C ALA A 150 -20.53 -18.52 1.05
N ALA A 151 -19.71 -19.52 1.35
CA ALA A 151 -20.14 -20.92 1.47
C ALA A 151 -19.48 -21.62 2.66
N TYR A 152 -20.11 -22.70 3.14
CA TYR A 152 -19.65 -23.45 4.30
C TYR A 152 -19.51 -24.93 3.92
N PRO A 153 -18.30 -25.40 3.58
CA PRO A 153 -18.08 -26.79 3.11
C PRO A 153 -18.55 -27.85 4.11
N GLU A 154 -18.45 -27.55 5.41
CA GLU A 154 -18.87 -28.42 6.52
C GLU A 154 -20.32 -28.20 6.98
N GLY A 155 -21.05 -27.29 6.31
CA GLY A 155 -22.42 -26.92 6.66
C GLY A 155 -22.50 -25.63 7.48
N GLN A 156 -23.71 -25.08 7.60
CA GLN A 156 -23.99 -23.89 8.39
C GLN A 156 -24.73 -24.32 9.66
N PRO A 157 -24.35 -23.82 10.86
CA PRO A 157 -24.98 -24.26 12.13
C PRO A 157 -26.51 -24.13 12.18
N GLU A 158 -27.07 -23.15 11.48
CA GLU A 158 -28.52 -22.91 11.44
C GLU A 158 -29.32 -23.86 10.51
N GLU A 159 -28.65 -24.60 9.62
CA GLU A 159 -29.29 -25.54 8.69
C GLU A 159 -28.45 -26.82 8.57
N SER A 160 -28.96 -27.90 9.18
CA SER A 160 -28.28 -29.20 9.21
C SER A 160 -28.49 -30.04 7.94
N ASP A 161 -29.45 -29.68 7.08
CA ASP A 161 -29.67 -30.38 5.82
C ASP A 161 -28.69 -29.92 4.73
N ARG A 162 -27.66 -30.74 4.50
CA ARG A 162 -26.62 -30.51 3.47
C ARG A 162 -27.19 -30.29 2.07
N LYS A 163 -28.29 -30.93 1.70
CA LYS A 163 -28.88 -30.73 0.36
C LYS A 163 -29.50 -29.34 0.24
N LYS A 164 -30.14 -28.86 1.31
CA LYS A 164 -30.69 -27.49 1.34
C LYS A 164 -29.60 -26.44 1.35
N THR A 165 -28.52 -26.62 2.10
CA THR A 165 -27.42 -25.64 2.12
C THR A 165 -26.78 -25.48 0.73
N LEU A 166 -26.60 -26.59 0.00
CA LEU A 166 -26.16 -26.56 -1.41
C LEU A 166 -27.20 -25.91 -2.33
N GLN A 167 -28.49 -26.18 -2.13
CA GLN A 167 -29.56 -25.52 -2.90
C GLN A 167 -29.58 -24.00 -2.67
N TYR A 168 -29.44 -23.53 -1.43
CA TYR A 168 -29.34 -22.09 -1.12
C TYR A 168 -28.09 -21.46 -1.74
N LEU A 169 -26.98 -22.21 -1.81
CA LEU A 169 -25.79 -21.75 -2.52
C LEU A 169 -26.04 -21.60 -4.02
N LYS A 170 -26.71 -22.58 -4.64
CA LYS A 170 -27.14 -22.49 -6.05
C LYS A 170 -28.08 -21.31 -6.28
N GLU A 171 -29.04 -21.06 -5.39
CA GLU A 171 -29.91 -19.89 -5.45
C GLU A 171 -29.15 -18.56 -5.40
N LYS A 172 -28.07 -18.48 -4.62
CA LYS A 172 -27.21 -17.28 -4.58
C LYS A 172 -26.43 -17.08 -5.88
N GLN A 173 -25.91 -18.15 -6.49
CA GLN A 173 -25.34 -18.08 -7.83
C GLN A 173 -26.39 -17.59 -8.84
N ASP A 174 -27.58 -18.19 -8.83
CA ASP A 174 -28.64 -17.86 -9.78
C ASP A 174 -29.21 -16.45 -9.60
N ALA A 175 -29.08 -15.89 -8.39
CA ALA A 175 -29.37 -14.48 -8.12
C ALA A 175 -28.34 -13.51 -8.74
N GLY A 176 -27.19 -14.02 -9.19
CA GLY A 176 -26.11 -13.25 -9.81
C GLY A 176 -24.81 -13.20 -9.00
N GLY A 177 -24.53 -14.20 -8.15
CA GLY A 177 -23.21 -14.37 -7.54
C GLY A 177 -22.19 -14.92 -8.55
N ASP A 178 -20.97 -14.40 -8.54
CA ASP A 178 -19.95 -14.64 -9.57
C ASP A 178 -18.78 -15.50 -9.11
N PHE A 179 -18.52 -15.58 -7.81
CA PHE A 179 -17.51 -16.45 -7.21
C PHE A 179 -17.87 -16.78 -5.76
N ILE A 180 -17.31 -17.86 -5.22
CA ILE A 180 -17.56 -18.33 -3.86
C ILE A 180 -16.29 -18.15 -3.03
N VAL A 181 -16.41 -17.59 -1.82
CA VAL A 181 -15.37 -17.67 -0.78
C VAL A 181 -15.88 -18.61 0.31
N THR A 182 -15.11 -19.65 0.63
CA THR A 182 -15.54 -20.63 1.64
C THR A 182 -15.08 -20.22 3.02
N GLN A 183 -15.86 -20.54 4.05
CA GLN A 183 -15.39 -20.61 5.43
C GLN A 183 -14.10 -21.44 5.52
N MET A 184 -13.27 -21.17 6.54
CA MET A 184 -12.09 -21.98 6.84
C MET A 184 -12.45 -23.45 7.11
N PHE A 185 -11.53 -24.35 6.80
CA PHE A 185 -11.63 -25.78 7.07
C PHE A 185 -10.22 -26.34 7.29
N TYR A 186 -10.13 -27.57 7.80
CA TYR A 186 -8.85 -28.29 7.94
C TYR A 186 -8.89 -29.69 7.31
N ASP A 187 -10.08 -30.18 6.96
CA ASP A 187 -10.29 -31.45 6.26
C ASP A 187 -10.37 -31.24 4.74
N VAL A 188 -9.27 -31.58 4.04
CA VAL A 188 -9.13 -31.38 2.59
C VAL A 188 -10.04 -32.31 1.80
N GLU A 189 -10.18 -33.56 2.22
CA GLU A 189 -11.02 -34.55 1.51
C GLU A 189 -12.49 -34.15 1.56
N HIS A 190 -12.95 -33.69 2.74
CA HIS A 190 -14.31 -33.18 2.88
C HIS A 190 -14.59 -31.98 1.98
N PHE A 191 -13.64 -31.05 1.87
CA PHE A 191 -13.75 -29.91 0.95
C PHE A 191 -13.81 -30.34 -0.51
N ILE A 192 -12.94 -31.27 -0.94
CA ILE A 192 -12.92 -31.77 -2.32
C ILE A 192 -14.26 -32.43 -2.67
N ASN A 193 -14.79 -33.28 -1.79
CA ASN A 193 -16.10 -33.90 -1.97
C ASN A 193 -17.23 -32.86 -2.07
N TRP A 194 -17.22 -31.87 -1.18
CA TRP A 194 -18.19 -30.77 -1.22
C TRP A 194 -18.10 -29.96 -2.54
N ALA A 195 -16.90 -29.72 -3.05
CA ALA A 195 -16.72 -29.03 -4.33
C ALA A 195 -17.26 -29.85 -5.51
N HIS A 196 -17.07 -31.17 -5.51
CA HIS A 196 -17.68 -32.06 -6.52
C HIS A 196 -19.21 -32.01 -6.47
N GLU A 197 -19.81 -32.09 -5.28
CA GLU A 197 -21.27 -31.95 -5.11
C GLU A 197 -21.79 -30.60 -5.63
N CYS A 198 -21.03 -29.51 -5.41
CA CYS A 198 -21.36 -28.20 -5.99
C CYS A 198 -21.41 -28.25 -7.52
N ARG A 199 -20.42 -28.90 -8.16
CA ARG A 199 -20.39 -29.05 -9.63
C ARG A 199 -21.55 -29.91 -10.14
N GLU A 200 -21.87 -31.00 -9.46
CA GLU A 200 -23.01 -31.88 -9.81
C GLU A 200 -24.36 -31.13 -9.75
N LEU A 201 -24.51 -30.18 -8.81
CA LEU A 201 -25.70 -29.33 -8.69
C LEU A 201 -25.73 -28.16 -9.71
N GLY A 202 -24.70 -28.02 -10.55
CA GLY A 202 -24.62 -26.97 -11.56
C GLY A 202 -24.12 -25.62 -11.02
N ILE A 203 -23.38 -25.61 -9.91
CA ILE A 203 -22.63 -24.42 -9.48
C ILE A 203 -21.36 -24.35 -10.35
N THR A 204 -21.27 -23.34 -11.20
CA THR A 204 -20.20 -23.19 -12.21
C THR A 204 -19.21 -22.10 -11.88
N ILE A 205 -19.54 -21.22 -10.92
CA ILE A 205 -18.66 -20.11 -10.53
C ILE A 205 -17.39 -20.61 -9.79
N PRO A 206 -16.29 -19.84 -9.83
CA PRO A 206 -15.05 -20.19 -9.13
C PRO A 206 -15.27 -20.37 -7.63
N ILE A 207 -14.60 -21.38 -7.05
CA ILE A 207 -14.60 -21.65 -5.62
C ILE A 207 -13.23 -21.27 -5.07
N VAL A 208 -13.22 -20.38 -4.09
CA VAL A 208 -12.03 -19.86 -3.42
C VAL A 208 -11.99 -20.38 -1.98
N PRO A 209 -11.07 -21.32 -1.67
CA PRO A 209 -10.96 -21.90 -0.33
C PRO A 209 -10.39 -20.89 0.67
N GLY A 210 -11.08 -20.72 1.79
CA GLY A 210 -10.62 -19.95 2.93
C GLY A 210 -9.60 -20.72 3.77
N ILE A 211 -8.42 -20.16 3.98
CA ILE A 211 -7.30 -20.75 4.72
C ILE A 211 -6.99 -19.86 5.92
N MET A 212 -7.06 -20.43 7.13
CA MET A 212 -6.74 -19.69 8.36
C MET A 212 -5.40 -20.12 8.96
N PRO A 213 -4.36 -19.26 8.92
CA PRO A 213 -3.08 -19.52 9.56
C PRO A 213 -3.18 -19.82 11.06
N ILE A 214 -2.45 -20.84 11.51
CA ILE A 214 -2.36 -21.23 12.92
C ILE A 214 -1.24 -20.41 13.58
N SER A 215 -1.61 -19.55 14.52
CA SER A 215 -0.67 -18.67 15.24
C SER A 215 -0.39 -19.12 16.67
N THR A 216 -1.43 -19.57 17.39
CA THR A 216 -1.37 -20.10 18.76
C THR A 216 -2.42 -21.20 18.91
N TYR A 217 -2.19 -22.14 19.84
CA TYR A 217 -3.06 -23.31 19.99
C TYR A 217 -4.47 -22.91 20.48
N ALA A 218 -4.52 -22.01 21.47
CA ALA A 218 -5.78 -21.53 22.02
C ALA A 218 -6.62 -20.75 20.98
N ALA A 219 -5.98 -19.91 20.16
CA ALA A 219 -6.71 -19.16 19.13
C ALA A 219 -7.20 -20.06 18.00
N PHE A 220 -6.42 -21.08 17.63
CA PHE A 220 -6.81 -22.11 16.67
C PHE A 220 -8.07 -22.85 17.12
N LEU A 221 -8.06 -23.48 18.31
CA LEU A 221 -9.23 -24.22 18.81
C LEU A 221 -10.46 -23.34 18.99
N ARG A 222 -10.29 -22.12 19.52
CA ARG A 222 -11.40 -21.19 19.73
C ARG A 222 -12.11 -20.86 18.41
N ARG A 223 -11.35 -20.60 17.35
CA ARG A 223 -11.92 -20.23 16.04
C ARG A 223 -12.59 -21.42 15.37
N ALA A 224 -11.96 -22.59 15.40
CA ALA A 224 -12.56 -23.82 14.90
C ALA A 224 -13.89 -24.11 15.63
N GLY A 225 -13.92 -23.93 16.95
CA GLY A 225 -15.13 -24.08 17.76
C GLY A 225 -16.24 -23.09 17.41
N TRP A 226 -15.93 -21.80 17.20
CA TRP A 226 -16.93 -20.79 16.80
C TRP A 226 -17.56 -21.07 15.44
N SER A 227 -16.82 -21.71 14.54
CA SER A 227 -17.27 -22.03 13.19
C SER A 227 -17.72 -23.49 13.05
N GLU A 228 -17.75 -24.25 14.15
CA GLU A 228 -18.09 -25.68 14.20
C GLU A 228 -17.30 -26.53 13.19
N ILE A 229 -16.03 -26.21 12.99
CA ILE A 229 -15.13 -26.85 12.02
C ILE A 229 -14.52 -28.12 12.58
N ASN A 230 -14.56 -29.19 11.79
CA ASN A 230 -13.88 -30.44 12.05
C ASN A 230 -12.36 -30.27 11.92
N ILE A 231 -11.64 -30.60 12.98
CA ILE A 231 -10.17 -30.61 12.98
C ILE A 231 -9.72 -32.07 12.83
N PRO A 232 -9.00 -32.44 11.76
CA PRO A 232 -8.47 -33.78 11.62
C PRO A 232 -7.55 -34.17 12.78
N GLN A 233 -7.64 -35.42 13.24
CA GLN A 233 -6.91 -35.89 14.43
C GLN A 233 -5.39 -35.63 14.37
N HIS A 234 -4.78 -35.72 13.19
CA HIS A 234 -3.35 -35.49 13.01
C HIS A 234 -2.90 -34.04 13.33
N PHE A 235 -3.80 -33.04 13.23
CA PHE A 235 -3.53 -31.69 13.71
C PHE A 235 -3.40 -31.66 15.24
N HIS A 236 -4.32 -32.34 15.94
CA HIS A 236 -4.25 -32.47 17.40
C HIS A 236 -2.99 -33.21 17.85
N ASP A 237 -2.63 -34.29 17.16
CA ASP A 237 -1.47 -35.10 17.50
C ASP A 237 -0.16 -34.32 17.39
N ARG A 238 -0.03 -33.43 16.40
CA ARG A 238 1.16 -32.58 16.18
C ARG A 238 1.19 -31.33 17.06
N LEU A 239 0.03 -30.70 17.32
CA LEU A 239 -0.02 -29.41 18.02
C LEU A 239 -0.21 -29.52 19.53
N SER A 240 -0.96 -30.52 20.02
CA SER A 240 -1.24 -30.67 21.46
C SER A 240 0.04 -30.84 22.32
N PRO A 241 1.08 -31.58 21.89
CA PRO A 241 2.31 -31.73 22.67
C PRO A 241 3.10 -30.43 22.85
N ILE A 242 2.91 -29.45 21.96
CA ILE A 242 3.63 -28.17 21.93
C ILE A 242 2.75 -26.98 22.28
N LYS A 243 1.51 -27.21 22.75
CA LYS A 243 0.46 -26.20 22.90
C LYS A 243 0.80 -24.98 23.75
N GLU A 244 1.77 -25.08 24.65
CA GLU A 244 2.22 -24.00 25.54
C GLU A 244 3.37 -23.16 24.94
N ASP A 245 3.88 -23.53 23.77
CA ASP A 245 4.98 -22.84 23.07
C ASP A 245 4.47 -22.25 21.74
N ASP A 246 4.01 -20.99 21.78
CA ASP A 246 3.45 -20.28 20.63
C ASP A 246 4.40 -20.21 19.42
N ALA A 247 5.72 -20.20 19.64
CA ALA A 247 6.68 -20.19 18.55
C ALA A 247 6.67 -21.54 17.81
N LYS A 248 6.76 -22.65 18.56
CA LYS A 248 6.68 -24.00 18.00
C LYS A 248 5.33 -24.29 17.38
N VAL A 249 4.23 -23.88 18.02
CA VAL A 249 2.87 -24.04 17.48
C VAL A 249 2.75 -23.34 16.13
N ARG A 250 3.30 -22.13 16.00
CA ARG A 250 3.28 -21.41 14.72
C ARG A 250 4.10 -22.12 13.65
N GLU A 251 5.30 -22.58 13.98
CA GLU A 251 6.15 -23.32 13.03
C GLU A 251 5.49 -24.61 12.55
N GLU A 252 4.97 -25.42 13.48
CA GLU A 252 4.34 -26.70 13.16
C GLU A 252 2.98 -26.52 12.48
N GLY A 253 2.19 -25.54 12.93
CA GLY A 253 0.94 -25.14 12.28
C GLY A 253 1.14 -24.61 10.86
N THR A 254 2.27 -23.94 10.60
CA THR A 254 2.66 -23.54 9.23
C THR A 254 2.91 -24.77 8.36
N LYS A 255 3.64 -25.78 8.84
CA LYS A 255 3.89 -27.02 8.07
C LYS A 255 2.60 -27.76 7.74
N LEU A 256 1.73 -27.92 8.75
CA LEU A 256 0.39 -28.50 8.57
C LEU A 256 -0.41 -27.80 7.47
N LEU A 257 -0.39 -26.46 7.46
CA LEU A 257 -1.10 -25.68 6.44
C LEU A 257 -0.43 -25.70 5.07
N ILE A 258 0.91 -25.81 4.99
CA ILE A 258 1.60 -26.04 3.71
C ILE A 258 1.17 -27.39 3.14
N GLU A 259 1.17 -28.45 3.95
CA GLU A 259 0.72 -29.79 3.54
C GLU A 259 -0.74 -29.76 3.05
N MET A 260 -1.63 -29.13 3.83
CA MET A 260 -3.05 -28.94 3.47
C MET A 260 -3.22 -28.16 2.15
N CYS A 261 -2.54 -27.03 1.99
CA CYS A 261 -2.63 -26.21 0.79
C CYS A 261 -2.05 -26.94 -0.43
N GLN A 262 -0.95 -27.68 -0.26
CA GLN A 262 -0.37 -28.47 -1.35
C GLN A 262 -1.35 -29.55 -1.81
N GLN A 263 -1.99 -30.28 -0.89
CA GLN A 263 -3.03 -31.26 -1.24
C GLN A 263 -4.22 -30.61 -1.98
N LEU A 264 -4.66 -29.42 -1.57
CA LEU A 264 -5.71 -28.68 -2.26
C LEU A 264 -5.32 -28.32 -3.70
N LEU A 265 -4.10 -27.82 -3.90
CA LEU A 265 -3.60 -27.45 -5.24
C LEU A 265 -3.39 -28.69 -6.12
N ASP A 266 -2.85 -29.78 -5.55
CA ASP A 266 -2.63 -31.05 -6.26
C ASP A 266 -3.93 -31.72 -6.70
N SER A 267 -5.04 -31.48 -5.97
CA SER A 267 -6.38 -31.95 -6.35
C SER A 267 -6.92 -31.33 -7.64
N GLN A 268 -6.36 -30.19 -8.06
CA GLN A 268 -6.81 -29.38 -9.21
C GLN A 268 -8.25 -28.87 -9.14
N VAL A 269 -8.94 -29.05 -8.01
CA VAL A 269 -10.29 -28.52 -7.77
C VAL A 269 -10.26 -26.99 -7.63
N VAL A 270 -9.13 -26.46 -7.14
CA VAL A 270 -8.88 -25.04 -6.89
C VAL A 270 -7.47 -24.67 -7.35
N ASN A 271 -7.29 -23.42 -7.76
CA ASN A 271 -6.01 -22.84 -8.18
C ASN A 271 -5.72 -21.51 -7.45
N HIS A 272 -6.54 -21.15 -6.47
CA HIS A 272 -6.41 -19.94 -5.69
C HIS A 272 -6.54 -20.27 -4.20
N LEU A 273 -5.83 -19.54 -3.33
CA LEU A 273 -5.90 -19.69 -1.87
C LEU A 273 -6.21 -18.34 -1.21
N HIS A 274 -7.27 -18.26 -0.40
CA HIS A 274 -7.66 -17.03 0.27
C HIS A 274 -7.31 -17.07 1.76
N PHE A 275 -6.43 -16.19 2.22
CA PHE A 275 -5.89 -16.26 3.58
C PHE A 275 -6.58 -15.29 4.55
N TYR A 276 -7.16 -15.83 5.62
CA TYR A 276 -7.67 -15.07 6.76
C TYR A 276 -6.51 -14.59 7.64
N THR A 277 -5.96 -13.41 7.32
CA THR A 277 -4.69 -12.95 7.92
C THR A 277 -4.80 -12.60 9.40
N MET A 278 -6.01 -12.32 9.87
CA MET A 278 -6.25 -11.75 11.21
C MET A 278 -5.44 -10.46 11.46
N ASN A 279 -5.20 -9.67 10.41
CA ASN A 279 -4.33 -8.49 10.43
C ASN A 279 -2.88 -8.81 10.87
N LEU A 280 -2.42 -10.04 10.62
CA LEU A 280 -1.06 -10.49 10.89
C LEU A 280 -0.37 -10.95 9.60
N GLU A 281 0.93 -10.74 9.53
CA GLU A 281 1.72 -10.96 8.30
C GLU A 281 2.55 -12.25 8.36
N LYS A 282 3.10 -12.57 9.54
CA LYS A 282 4.17 -13.58 9.68
C LYS A 282 3.76 -15.00 9.27
N SER A 283 2.66 -15.54 9.79
CA SER A 283 2.26 -16.93 9.49
C SER A 283 1.87 -17.10 8.02
N THR A 284 1.15 -16.13 7.45
CA THR A 284 0.79 -16.12 6.03
C THR A 284 2.03 -16.12 5.13
N LEU A 285 3.02 -15.26 5.43
CA LEU A 285 4.30 -15.24 4.71
C LEU A 285 5.01 -16.59 4.74
N MET A 286 5.08 -17.22 5.92
CA MET A 286 5.76 -18.52 6.06
C MET A 286 5.09 -19.60 5.20
N ILE A 287 3.75 -19.61 5.12
CA ILE A 287 3.00 -20.55 4.28
C ILE A 287 3.28 -20.28 2.79
N LEU A 288 3.15 -19.02 2.34
CA LEU A 288 3.39 -18.64 0.95
C LEU A 288 4.82 -18.94 0.49
N GLN A 289 5.81 -18.75 1.38
CA GLN A 289 7.20 -19.13 1.13
C GLN A 289 7.35 -20.66 1.01
N GLY A 290 6.74 -21.41 1.92
CA GLY A 290 6.77 -22.88 1.88
C GLY A 290 6.13 -23.47 0.63
N LEU A 291 5.10 -22.81 0.09
CA LEU A 291 4.43 -23.16 -1.17
C LEU A 291 5.14 -22.61 -2.42
N ASN A 292 6.23 -21.85 -2.26
CA ASN A 292 6.94 -21.18 -3.36
C ASN A 292 6.08 -20.22 -4.20
N LEU A 293 5.08 -19.57 -3.59
CA LEU A 293 4.14 -18.67 -4.29
C LEU A 293 4.61 -17.21 -4.37
N ILE A 294 5.68 -16.84 -3.66
CA ILE A 294 6.18 -15.45 -3.55
C ILE A 294 7.66 -15.32 -3.94
N THR A 295 8.07 -16.00 -5.02
CA THR A 295 9.46 -15.88 -5.48
C THR A 295 9.75 -14.47 -6.01
N LYS A 296 10.97 -13.96 -5.78
CA LYS A 296 11.35 -12.56 -6.14
C LYS A 296 11.17 -12.24 -7.63
N GLN A 297 11.25 -13.23 -8.50
CA GLN A 297 11.11 -13.05 -9.95
C GLN A 297 9.64 -12.80 -10.35
N GLN A 298 8.68 -13.46 -9.68
CA GLN A 298 7.25 -13.29 -9.95
C GLN A 298 6.72 -11.91 -9.54
N ILE A 299 7.33 -11.27 -8.53
CA ILE A 299 6.91 -9.97 -8.00
C ILE A 299 7.20 -8.83 -9.00
N ASN A 300 8.32 -8.88 -9.72
CA ASN A 300 8.73 -7.78 -10.62
C ASN A 300 8.06 -7.83 -11.99
N ASP A 301 7.69 -9.02 -12.48
CA ASP A 301 6.95 -9.18 -13.74
C ASP A 301 5.60 -8.44 -13.77
N MET A 302 5.09 -8.02 -12.60
CA MET A 302 3.78 -7.39 -12.42
C MET A 302 3.83 -5.85 -12.30
N LYS A 303 4.99 -5.25 -12.00
CA LYS A 303 5.11 -3.81 -11.78
C LYS A 303 4.96 -3.05 -13.09
N LYS A 304 3.79 -2.46 -13.33
CA LYS A 304 3.52 -1.69 -14.56
C LYS A 304 4.26 -0.34 -14.60
N GLN A 305 4.51 0.26 -13.44
CA GLN A 305 5.12 1.59 -13.27
C GLN A 305 6.02 1.59 -12.00
N PRO A 306 6.92 2.59 -11.84
CA PRO A 306 7.74 2.74 -10.63
C PRO A 306 6.93 3.00 -9.36
N TRP A 307 5.68 3.41 -9.51
CA TRP A 307 4.71 3.63 -8.44
C TRP A 307 3.41 2.89 -8.76
N ARG A 308 2.65 2.51 -7.72
CA ARG A 308 1.35 1.86 -7.91
C ARG A 308 0.30 2.89 -8.31
N LYS A 309 -0.41 2.58 -9.39
CA LYS A 309 -1.48 3.42 -9.95
C LYS A 309 -2.75 3.31 -9.11
N SER A 310 -3.45 4.44 -8.97
CA SER A 310 -4.79 4.47 -8.36
C SER A 310 -5.77 3.62 -9.16
N LEU A 311 -6.65 2.87 -8.49
CA LEU A 311 -7.76 2.17 -9.14
C LEU A 311 -9.01 3.04 -9.27
N ASN A 312 -8.97 4.28 -8.79
CA ASN A 312 -10.09 5.21 -8.93
C ASN A 312 -10.31 5.57 -10.42
N PRO A 313 -11.53 5.44 -10.98
CA PRO A 313 -11.81 5.67 -12.39
C PRO A 313 -11.42 7.08 -12.86
N THR A 314 -11.56 8.08 -11.99
CA THR A 314 -11.21 9.47 -12.33
C THR A 314 -9.71 9.64 -12.60
N ARG A 315 -8.87 8.75 -12.05
CA ARG A 315 -7.41 8.74 -12.21
C ARG A 315 -6.91 7.73 -13.23
N SER A 316 -7.80 7.13 -14.01
CA SER A 316 -7.45 6.06 -14.95
C SER A 316 -6.48 6.49 -16.05
N SER A 317 -6.37 7.78 -16.38
CA SER A 317 -5.39 8.32 -17.34
C SER A 317 -4.02 8.62 -16.73
N GLU A 318 -3.93 8.68 -15.40
CA GLU A 318 -2.71 9.10 -14.69
C GLU A 318 -1.55 8.16 -15.02
N SER A 319 -0.45 8.74 -15.51
CA SER A 319 0.74 7.96 -15.87
C SER A 319 2.08 8.63 -15.57
N VAL A 320 2.06 9.87 -15.08
CA VAL A 320 3.26 10.64 -14.71
C VAL A 320 3.03 11.31 -13.36
N ARG A 321 4.05 11.31 -12.48
CA ARG A 321 4.03 12.00 -11.19
C ARG A 321 5.34 12.76 -10.93
N PRO A 322 5.31 13.84 -10.13
CA PRO A 322 6.51 14.47 -9.59
C PRO A 322 7.18 13.56 -8.56
N ILE A 323 8.51 13.52 -8.55
CA ILE A 323 9.29 12.64 -7.65
C ILE A 323 9.13 12.99 -6.16
N PHE A 324 8.73 14.21 -5.83
CA PHE A 324 8.74 14.75 -4.47
C PHE A 324 7.87 13.93 -3.48
N TRP A 325 6.71 13.44 -3.93
CA TRP A 325 5.82 12.62 -3.10
C TRP A 325 6.03 11.11 -3.24
N LYS A 326 7.18 10.67 -3.79
CA LYS A 326 7.53 9.24 -3.92
C LYS A 326 7.31 8.46 -2.62
N ASN A 327 7.67 9.07 -1.49
CA ASN A 327 7.56 8.47 -0.16
C ASN A 327 6.33 8.94 0.63
N ARG A 328 5.37 9.65 0.01
CA ARG A 328 4.17 10.22 0.65
C ARG A 328 2.93 10.09 -0.23
N LYS A 329 2.61 8.84 -0.58
CA LYS A 329 1.51 8.47 -1.49
C LYS A 329 0.16 9.04 -1.06
N PHE A 330 -0.14 9.02 0.25
CA PHE A 330 -1.38 9.55 0.82
C PHE A 330 -1.56 11.04 0.55
N SER A 331 -0.54 11.82 0.90
CA SER A 331 -0.56 13.27 0.69
C SER A 331 -0.74 13.63 -0.78
N TYR A 332 -0.01 12.99 -1.69
CA TYR A 332 -0.14 13.25 -3.12
C TYR A 332 -1.57 13.06 -3.63
N ILE A 333 -2.21 11.94 -3.26
CA ILE A 333 -3.55 11.60 -3.72
C ILE A 333 -4.59 12.57 -3.14
N GLN A 334 -4.44 12.94 -1.87
CA GLN A 334 -5.33 13.91 -1.22
C GLN A 334 -5.18 15.31 -1.82
N ARG A 335 -3.95 15.77 -2.06
CA ARG A 335 -3.70 17.09 -2.65
C ARG A 335 -4.10 17.21 -4.11
N THR A 336 -4.25 16.08 -4.80
CA THR A 336 -4.72 16.03 -6.19
C THR A 336 -6.16 15.50 -6.30
N SER A 337 -6.90 15.36 -5.20
CA SER A 337 -8.24 14.74 -5.19
C SER A 337 -9.27 15.52 -6.00
N ASN A 338 -9.11 16.84 -6.05
CA ASN A 338 -10.03 17.77 -6.70
C ASN A 338 -9.61 18.09 -8.14
N TRP A 339 -8.70 17.30 -8.72
CA TRP A 339 -8.30 17.46 -10.12
C TRP A 339 -9.33 16.84 -11.05
N ASP A 340 -9.71 17.60 -12.07
CA ASP A 340 -10.65 17.16 -13.11
C ASP A 340 -9.97 16.24 -14.14
N GLU A 341 -8.70 16.52 -14.47
CA GLU A 341 -7.89 15.76 -15.42
C GLU A 341 -6.53 15.40 -14.82
N PHE A 342 -6.03 14.20 -15.15
CA PHE A 342 -4.74 13.70 -14.67
C PHE A 342 -3.72 13.53 -15.81
N PRO A 343 -2.44 13.87 -15.59
CA PRO A 343 -1.39 13.81 -16.62
C PRO A 343 -1.24 12.43 -17.28
N ASN A 344 -1.25 12.43 -18.62
CA ASN A 344 -1.15 11.24 -19.46
C ASN A 344 0.04 11.34 -20.45
N GLY A 345 1.05 10.49 -20.28
CA GLY A 345 2.24 10.43 -21.12
C GLY A 345 3.25 11.54 -20.86
N ARG A 346 2.86 12.80 -21.11
CA ARG A 346 3.65 13.98 -20.74
C ARG A 346 2.96 14.75 -19.64
N TRP A 347 3.76 15.35 -18.75
CA TRP A 347 3.23 16.31 -17.80
C TRP A 347 2.78 17.54 -18.59
N GLY A 348 1.49 17.88 -18.45
CA GLY A 348 0.87 18.98 -19.17
C GLY A 348 1.28 20.35 -18.61
N ASP A 349 0.63 21.39 -19.13
CA ASP A 349 0.74 22.74 -18.61
C ASP A 349 0.20 22.79 -17.17
N SER A 350 1.09 22.97 -16.20
CA SER A 350 0.84 22.93 -14.75
C SER A 350 -0.05 24.07 -14.22
N ARG A 351 -0.68 24.83 -15.12
CA ARG A 351 -1.64 25.91 -14.85
C ARG A 351 -3.09 25.44 -14.61
N SER A 352 -3.36 24.13 -14.62
CA SER A 352 -4.66 23.53 -14.27
C SER A 352 -4.49 22.24 -13.46
N PRO A 353 -5.33 21.99 -12.44
CA PRO A 353 -5.60 22.84 -11.27
C PRO A 353 -4.40 22.85 -10.31
N ALA A 354 -4.29 23.90 -9.49
CA ALA A 354 -3.28 23.96 -8.43
C ALA A 354 -3.42 22.75 -7.48
N PHE A 355 -2.31 22.27 -6.92
CA PHE A 355 -2.36 21.34 -5.80
C PHE A 355 -3.29 21.91 -4.73
N GLY A 356 -4.18 21.07 -4.19
CA GLY A 356 -5.06 21.46 -3.11
C GLY A 356 -4.29 22.00 -1.90
N SER A 357 -4.94 22.83 -1.10
CA SER A 357 -4.31 23.45 0.06
C SER A 357 -3.82 22.37 1.04
N ILE A 358 -2.76 22.70 1.78
CA ILE A 358 -2.20 21.81 2.81
C ILE A 358 -3.22 21.56 3.93
N GLU A 359 -4.20 22.44 4.11
CA GLU A 359 -5.29 22.25 5.08
C GLU A 359 -6.11 20.97 4.79
N LEU A 360 -6.15 20.54 3.52
CA LEU A 360 -6.79 19.27 3.15
C LEU A 360 -6.12 18.08 3.82
N CYS A 361 -4.79 18.14 4.07
CA CYS A 361 -4.00 17.04 4.63
C CYS A 361 -3.47 17.29 6.06
N ASP A 362 -3.84 18.39 6.74
CA ASP A 362 -3.23 18.77 8.03
C ASP A 362 -3.46 17.73 9.15
N SER A 363 -4.57 16.99 9.14
CA SER A 363 -4.79 15.89 10.08
C SER A 363 -3.91 14.66 9.83
N GLU A 364 -3.32 14.54 8.64
CA GLU A 364 -2.58 13.35 8.19
C GLU A 364 -1.11 13.64 7.84
N LEU A 365 -0.63 14.88 7.98
CA LEU A 365 0.78 15.25 7.70
C LEU A 365 1.77 14.35 8.46
N ILE A 366 1.51 14.12 9.76
CA ILE A 366 2.19 13.09 10.56
C ILE A 366 1.16 12.03 10.94
N ARG A 367 1.27 10.85 10.32
CA ARG A 367 0.30 9.74 10.48
C ARG A 367 0.40 9.01 11.81
N HIS A 368 1.41 9.32 12.63
CA HIS A 368 1.62 8.71 13.93
C HIS A 368 1.03 9.55 15.06
N SER A 369 0.48 8.89 16.09
CA SER A 369 0.12 9.59 17.32
C SER A 369 1.34 10.31 17.93
N PRO A 370 1.16 11.44 18.66
CA PRO A 370 2.24 12.18 19.31
C PRO A 370 3.22 11.28 20.10
N LYS A 371 2.67 10.38 20.92
CA LYS A 371 3.46 9.41 21.70
C LYS A 371 4.31 8.50 20.82
N LYS A 372 3.74 7.98 19.72
CA LYS A 372 4.46 7.08 18.82
C LYS A 372 5.51 7.82 17.99
N ALA A 373 5.24 9.06 17.60
CA ALA A 373 6.22 9.91 16.92
C ALA A 373 7.46 10.15 17.80
N ILE A 374 7.28 10.46 19.09
CA ILE A 374 8.38 10.61 20.04
C ILE A 374 9.14 9.29 20.25
N GLU A 375 8.43 8.17 20.34
CA GLU A 375 9.07 6.84 20.45
C GLU A 375 9.91 6.49 19.21
N LEU A 376 9.47 6.89 18.02
CA LEU A 376 10.15 6.60 16.76
C LEU A 376 11.32 7.54 16.49
N TRP A 377 11.15 8.84 16.74
CA TRP A 377 12.07 9.86 16.27
C TRP A 377 12.80 10.62 17.38
N GLY A 378 12.42 10.39 18.64
CA GLY A 378 12.95 11.12 19.77
C GLY A 378 12.61 12.62 19.69
N LYS A 379 13.50 13.42 20.28
CA LYS A 379 13.42 14.89 20.38
C LYS A 379 14.74 15.48 19.83
N PRO A 380 14.94 15.54 18.51
CA PRO A 380 16.19 16.05 17.96
C PRO A 380 16.37 17.53 18.34
N THR A 381 17.53 17.86 18.89
CA THR A 381 17.92 19.21 19.35
C THR A 381 19.07 19.80 18.55
N SER A 382 19.61 19.05 17.59
CA SER A 382 20.70 19.48 16.74
C SER A 382 20.66 18.82 15.38
N LEU A 383 21.34 19.43 14.40
CA LEU A 383 21.44 18.89 13.05
C LEU A 383 22.11 17.52 13.04
N LYS A 384 23.06 17.29 13.95
CA LYS A 384 23.73 16.00 14.11
C LYS A 384 22.75 14.90 14.51
N GLN A 385 21.90 15.15 15.50
CA GLN A 385 20.88 14.18 15.93
C GLN A 385 19.86 13.89 14.83
N LEU A 386 19.46 14.91 14.06
CA LEU A 386 18.56 14.72 12.92
C LEU A 386 19.20 13.90 11.80
N ALA A 387 20.49 14.10 11.56
CA ALA A 387 21.24 13.33 10.58
C ALA A 387 21.48 11.88 11.04
N ASP A 388 21.76 11.66 12.32
CA ASP A 388 21.88 10.32 12.91
C ASP A 388 20.54 9.56 12.82
N LEU A 389 19.42 10.24 13.04
CA LEU A 389 18.07 9.69 12.80
C LEU A 389 17.90 9.27 11.33
N THR A 390 18.36 10.09 10.39
CA THR A 390 18.30 9.75 8.96
C THR A 390 19.21 8.57 8.60
N ILE A 391 20.38 8.43 9.24
CA ILE A 391 21.27 7.28 9.07
C ILE A 391 20.61 5.99 9.58
N GLN A 392 20.00 6.01 10.77
CA GLN A 392 19.25 4.85 11.30
C GLN A 392 18.12 4.40 10.35
N TYR A 393 17.46 5.36 9.69
CA TYR A 393 16.47 5.06 8.66
C TYR A 393 17.11 4.41 7.41
N LEU A 394 18.22 4.95 6.91
CA LEU A 394 18.95 4.38 5.77
C LEU A 394 19.52 2.98 6.08
N GLU A 395 19.88 2.73 7.34
CA GLU A 395 20.35 1.44 7.84
C GLU A 395 19.23 0.40 7.97
N GLY A 396 17.97 0.85 7.99
CA GLY A 396 16.78 0.00 8.12
C GLY A 396 16.41 -0.30 9.56
N GLU A 397 17.02 0.39 10.52
CA GLU A 397 16.69 0.30 11.96
C GLU A 397 15.33 0.94 12.26
N MET A 398 14.94 1.91 11.44
CA MET A 398 13.64 2.59 11.53
C MET A 398 12.75 2.32 10.32
N THR A 399 11.45 2.46 10.54
CA THR A 399 10.46 2.18 9.51
C THR A 399 10.03 3.39 8.69
N CYS A 400 10.22 4.60 9.20
CA CYS A 400 9.73 5.85 8.59
C CYS A 400 10.42 7.08 9.19
N LEU A 401 10.32 8.20 8.49
CA LEU A 401 10.72 9.55 8.92
C LEU A 401 9.50 10.50 8.83
N PRO A 402 9.53 11.71 9.41
CA PRO A 402 8.41 12.65 9.30
C PRO A 402 7.98 12.95 7.86
N TRP A 403 8.93 12.95 6.92
CA TRP A 403 8.72 13.17 5.48
C TRP A 403 8.74 11.89 4.64
N SER A 404 8.86 10.71 5.26
CA SER A 404 8.86 9.42 4.54
C SER A 404 7.99 8.40 5.27
N ASP A 405 6.85 8.07 4.66
CA ASP A 405 5.80 7.24 5.26
C ASP A 405 6.15 5.74 5.35
N GLY A 406 7.17 5.29 4.63
CA GLY A 406 7.50 3.88 4.47
C GLY A 406 8.98 3.56 4.67
N ARG A 407 9.28 2.26 4.65
CA ARG A 407 10.65 1.76 4.78
C ARG A 407 11.49 2.15 3.58
N ILE A 408 12.79 2.23 3.81
CA ILE A 408 13.76 2.48 2.74
C ILE A 408 13.67 1.40 1.66
N SER A 409 13.66 1.83 0.40
CA SER A 409 13.61 0.95 -0.77
C SER A 409 14.98 0.32 -1.05
N GLN A 410 15.00 -0.87 -1.66
CA GLN A 410 16.26 -1.52 -2.09
C GLN A 410 16.95 -0.75 -3.22
N GLU A 411 16.26 0.17 -3.90
CA GLU A 411 16.82 1.00 -4.98
C GLU A 411 18.02 1.84 -4.54
N ILE A 412 18.10 2.23 -3.26
CA ILE A 412 19.18 3.09 -2.77
C ILE A 412 20.44 2.27 -2.42
N THR A 413 20.42 0.94 -2.59
CA THR A 413 21.51 0.06 -2.15
C THR A 413 22.86 0.48 -2.73
N SER A 414 22.89 0.94 -3.99
CA SER A 414 24.10 1.41 -4.67
C SER A 414 24.62 2.76 -4.16
N THR A 415 23.73 3.64 -3.68
CA THR A 415 24.06 5.00 -3.21
C THR A 415 24.04 5.14 -1.69
N LYS A 416 23.65 4.07 -0.97
CA LYS A 416 23.52 4.07 0.49
C LYS A 416 24.80 4.52 1.21
N PRO A 417 26.01 4.07 0.85
CA PRO A 417 27.23 4.55 1.51
C PRO A 417 27.42 6.06 1.39
N GLN A 418 27.15 6.63 0.21
CA GLN A 418 27.30 8.06 -0.05
C GLN A 418 26.21 8.87 0.69
N LEU A 419 24.99 8.35 0.77
CA LEU A 419 23.93 8.96 1.57
C LEU A 419 24.30 8.99 3.07
N ILE A 420 24.86 7.90 3.60
CA ILE A 420 25.36 7.86 4.99
C ILE A 420 26.51 8.85 5.19
N GLU A 421 27.44 8.97 4.23
CA GLU A 421 28.53 9.95 4.27
C GLU A 421 28.00 11.38 4.35
N LEU A 422 27.01 11.74 3.51
CA LEU A 422 26.40 13.08 3.52
C LEU A 422 25.71 13.39 4.85
N ASN A 423 24.90 12.47 5.36
CA ASN A 423 24.23 12.67 6.65
C ASN A 423 25.26 12.73 7.78
N SER A 424 26.35 11.95 7.72
CA SER A 424 27.44 12.03 8.70
C SER A 424 28.12 13.40 8.70
N ALA A 425 28.14 14.08 7.54
CA ALA A 425 28.58 15.46 7.37
C ALA A 425 27.49 16.52 7.69
N ASN A 426 26.37 16.12 8.32
CA ASN A 426 25.22 16.96 8.68
C ASN A 426 24.43 17.52 7.48
N ILE A 427 24.53 16.91 6.30
CA ILE A 427 23.65 17.22 5.15
C ILE A 427 22.49 16.23 5.18
N VAL A 428 21.34 16.67 5.71
CA VAL A 428 20.18 15.80 5.95
C VAL A 428 19.44 15.52 4.64
N THR A 429 19.49 14.27 4.19
CA THR A 429 18.85 13.85 2.93
C THR A 429 17.38 13.50 3.13
N ILE A 430 16.53 13.95 2.21
CA ILE A 430 15.07 13.79 2.23
C ILE A 430 14.61 12.71 1.24
N ASN A 431 15.16 12.70 0.02
CA ASN A 431 14.77 11.79 -1.06
C ASN A 431 15.93 11.57 -2.03
N SER A 432 15.96 10.43 -2.71
CA SER A 432 16.99 10.11 -3.71
C SER A 432 16.54 9.03 -4.71
N GLN A 433 17.23 8.98 -5.85
CA GLN A 433 17.28 7.81 -6.72
C GLN A 433 18.67 7.74 -7.39
N PRO A 434 19.19 6.53 -7.66
CA PRO A 434 20.41 6.37 -8.43
C PRO A 434 20.17 6.73 -9.90
N SER A 435 21.26 6.89 -10.64
CA SER A 435 21.24 6.84 -12.10
C SER A 435 21.14 5.40 -12.58
N ILE A 436 20.46 5.20 -13.72
CA ILE A 436 20.35 3.92 -14.39
C ILE A 436 20.48 4.18 -15.89
N ASP A 437 21.40 3.47 -16.53
CA ASP A 437 21.59 3.51 -17.98
C ASP A 437 21.22 2.16 -18.62
N GLY A 438 20.03 2.08 -19.22
CA GLY A 438 19.64 0.95 -20.06
C GLY A 438 19.58 -0.39 -19.33
N LEU A 439 19.03 -0.41 -18.11
CA LEU A 439 18.81 -1.66 -17.39
C LEU A 439 17.58 -2.39 -17.93
N LYS A 440 17.57 -3.73 -17.86
CA LYS A 440 16.40 -4.51 -18.32
C LYS A 440 15.16 -4.20 -17.49
N SER A 441 14.00 -4.14 -18.15
CA SER A 441 12.72 -3.85 -17.50
C SER A 441 12.26 -4.91 -16.49
N ASN A 442 12.81 -6.12 -16.54
CA ASN A 442 12.56 -7.20 -15.58
C ASN A 442 13.64 -7.29 -14.48
N ASP A 443 14.46 -6.25 -14.30
CA ASP A 443 15.40 -6.18 -13.18
C ASP A 443 14.70 -6.32 -11.83
N ILE A 444 15.35 -6.97 -10.86
CA ILE A 444 14.71 -7.34 -9.60
C ILE A 444 14.47 -6.13 -8.69
N ILE A 445 15.29 -5.10 -8.79
CA ILE A 445 15.26 -3.96 -7.88
C ILE A 445 14.56 -2.79 -8.57
N TYR A 446 14.96 -2.50 -9.81
CA TYR A 446 14.55 -1.30 -10.52
C TYR A 446 13.52 -1.55 -11.62
N GLY A 447 13.33 -2.81 -12.02
CA GLY A 447 12.49 -3.19 -13.17
C GLY A 447 11.03 -2.75 -13.03
N TRP A 448 10.48 -2.26 -14.14
CA TRP A 448 9.05 -1.96 -14.31
C TRP A 448 8.68 -1.94 -15.79
N GLY A 449 7.38 -2.05 -16.07
CA GLY A 449 6.80 -2.05 -17.41
C GLY A 449 6.85 -3.42 -18.10
N PRO A 450 6.49 -3.48 -19.40
CA PRO A 450 6.56 -4.72 -20.18
C PRO A 450 7.95 -5.37 -20.18
N LYS A 451 7.99 -6.70 -20.30
CA LYS A 451 9.23 -7.48 -20.47
C LYS A 451 10.00 -7.05 -21.72
N ASP A 452 11.30 -7.36 -21.71
CA ASP A 452 12.24 -7.12 -22.82
C ASP A 452 12.45 -5.65 -23.21
N GLY A 453 12.03 -4.72 -22.35
CA GLY A 453 12.33 -3.30 -22.47
C GLY A 453 13.60 -2.89 -21.72
N TYR A 454 13.84 -1.59 -21.75
CA TYR A 454 14.94 -0.93 -21.07
C TYR A 454 14.43 0.25 -20.25
N ILE A 455 14.95 0.41 -19.04
CA ILE A 455 14.62 1.50 -18.12
C ILE A 455 15.84 2.38 -17.86
N TYR A 456 15.56 3.63 -17.56
CA TYR A 456 16.56 4.67 -17.39
C TYR A 456 16.17 5.59 -16.24
N GLN A 457 17.18 6.09 -15.51
CA GLN A 457 17.00 7.04 -14.42
C GLN A 457 18.14 8.07 -14.44
N LYS A 458 17.80 9.34 -14.21
CA LYS A 458 18.78 10.37 -13.84
C LYS A 458 19.03 10.30 -12.34
N GLN A 459 20.26 10.58 -11.91
CA GLN A 459 20.52 10.69 -10.48
C GLN A 459 19.77 11.90 -9.92
N TYR A 460 19.09 11.71 -8.78
CA TYR A 460 18.37 12.76 -8.07
C TYR A 460 18.73 12.69 -6.60
N LEU A 461 18.95 13.85 -6.01
CA LEU A 461 19.16 13.99 -4.58
C LEU A 461 18.38 15.20 -4.06
N GLU A 462 17.72 15.02 -2.94
CA GLU A 462 17.00 16.05 -2.23
C GLU A 462 17.43 16.09 -0.77
N PHE A 463 17.69 17.27 -0.25
CA PHE A 463 18.29 17.47 1.06
C PHE A 463 18.01 18.89 1.59
N VAL A 464 18.32 19.11 2.87
CA VAL A 464 18.27 20.45 3.49
C VAL A 464 19.66 20.93 3.89
N ILE A 465 19.91 22.21 3.71
CA ILE A 465 21.13 22.90 4.15
C ILE A 465 20.81 24.25 4.80
N PRO A 466 21.70 24.79 5.66
CA PRO A 466 21.59 26.17 6.11
C PRO A 466 21.56 27.12 4.92
N SER A 467 20.66 28.10 4.92
CA SER A 467 20.52 29.05 3.81
C SER A 467 21.79 29.89 3.59
N THR A 468 22.63 30.04 4.62
CA THR A 468 23.96 30.68 4.52
C THR A 468 24.95 29.94 3.63
N LYS A 469 24.72 28.65 3.37
CA LYS A 469 25.55 27.80 2.50
C LYS A 469 25.03 27.70 1.08
N LEU A 470 23.86 28.28 0.79
CA LEU A 470 23.22 28.16 -0.51
C LEU A 470 24.03 28.81 -1.63
N ASP A 471 24.57 30.02 -1.41
CA ASP A 471 25.40 30.71 -2.40
C ASP A 471 26.69 29.95 -2.72
N GLU A 472 27.29 29.31 -1.70
CA GLU A 472 28.48 28.47 -1.88
C GLU A 472 28.14 27.24 -2.75
N LEU A 473 27.02 26.56 -2.46
CA LEU A 473 26.55 25.42 -3.26
C LEU A 473 26.28 25.82 -4.71
N ILE A 474 25.56 26.93 -4.94
CA ILE A 474 25.25 27.43 -6.28
C ILE A 474 26.53 27.75 -7.04
N SER A 475 27.50 28.43 -6.40
CA SER A 475 28.79 28.72 -7.03
C SER A 475 29.55 27.45 -7.44
N ARG A 476 29.46 26.38 -6.64
CA ARG A 476 30.05 25.07 -7.02
C ARG A 476 29.32 24.43 -8.18
N ILE A 477 27.97 24.48 -8.21
CA ILE A 477 27.15 23.99 -9.32
C ILE A 477 27.46 24.74 -10.62
N ASP A 478 27.53 26.08 -10.57
CA ASP A 478 27.80 26.92 -11.74
C ASP A 478 29.18 26.65 -12.32
N LYS A 479 30.20 26.42 -11.47
CA LYS A 479 31.54 26.01 -11.92
C LYS A 479 31.52 24.65 -12.63
N LEU A 480 30.76 23.69 -12.11
CA LEU A 480 30.61 22.38 -12.77
C LEU A 480 29.86 22.50 -14.10
N ASN A 481 28.77 23.27 -14.14
CA ASN A 481 28.03 23.53 -15.37
C ASN A 481 28.89 24.26 -16.41
N ALA A 482 29.73 25.21 -16.00
CA ALA A 482 30.63 25.90 -16.92
C ALA A 482 31.77 25.01 -17.47
N THR A 483 32.18 23.98 -16.72
CA THR A 483 33.31 23.11 -17.10
C THR A 483 32.87 21.83 -17.82
N GLN A 484 31.71 21.28 -17.46
CA GLN A 484 31.20 19.99 -17.96
C GLN A 484 29.86 20.12 -18.70
N GLY A 485 29.20 21.29 -18.63
CA GLY A 485 27.99 21.57 -19.39
C GLY A 485 28.28 22.09 -20.80
N SER A 486 27.22 22.50 -21.49
CA SER A 486 27.31 23.17 -22.79
C SER A 486 26.65 24.56 -22.73
N SER A 487 26.86 25.40 -23.75
CA SER A 487 26.26 26.74 -23.79
C SER A 487 24.74 26.76 -23.61
N ASP A 488 24.07 25.68 -24.03
CA ASP A 488 22.60 25.55 -24.03
C ASP A 488 22.10 24.53 -23.00
N TYR A 489 22.98 23.94 -22.18
CA TYR A 489 22.61 22.85 -21.28
C TYR A 489 23.39 22.80 -19.97
N ASN A 490 22.65 22.75 -18.86
CA ASN A 490 23.18 22.51 -17.52
C ASN A 490 23.28 21.01 -17.24
N ILE A 491 24.47 20.53 -16.87
CA ILE A 491 24.67 19.14 -16.46
C ILE A 491 24.05 18.84 -15.09
N LEU A 492 24.01 19.84 -14.21
CA LEU A 492 23.27 19.79 -12.95
C LEU A 492 22.14 20.81 -12.99
N SER A 493 20.91 20.35 -12.87
CA SER A 493 19.73 21.19 -12.65
C SER A 493 19.35 21.19 -11.19
N TYR A 494 18.91 22.32 -10.63
CA TYR A 494 18.51 22.38 -9.23
C TYR A 494 17.33 23.30 -8.98
N TYR A 495 16.61 23.03 -7.89
CA TYR A 495 15.71 23.99 -7.25
C TYR A 495 16.08 24.10 -5.78
N ALA A 496 16.15 25.34 -5.27
CA ALA A 496 16.41 25.62 -3.88
C ALA A 496 15.44 26.69 -3.37
N ALA A 497 14.80 26.44 -2.24
CA ALA A 497 13.88 27.41 -1.64
C ALA A 497 13.72 27.19 -0.14
N ASN A 498 13.49 28.28 0.57
CA ASN A 498 13.12 28.29 1.99
C ASN A 498 11.58 28.46 2.14
N ILE A 499 11.09 28.50 3.38
CA ILE A 499 9.65 28.73 3.64
C ILE A 499 9.15 30.11 3.17
N GLY A 500 10.03 31.08 2.90
CA GLY A 500 9.66 32.40 2.39
C GLY A 500 8.81 32.34 1.10
N SER A 501 8.21 33.47 0.73
CA SER A 501 7.35 33.55 -0.46
C SER A 501 8.04 33.02 -1.72
N ASP A 502 7.27 32.55 -2.71
CA ASP A 502 7.74 31.96 -3.98
C ASP A 502 8.86 32.74 -4.70
N SER A 503 9.00 34.03 -4.42
CA SER A 503 10.12 34.89 -4.80
C SER A 503 11.50 34.45 -4.30
N THR A 504 11.59 33.53 -3.33
CA THR A 504 12.85 33.02 -2.77
C THR A 504 13.37 31.77 -3.51
N LEU A 505 12.64 31.28 -4.52
CA LEU A 505 13.09 30.17 -5.33
C LEU A 505 14.34 30.56 -6.13
N VAL A 506 15.43 29.83 -5.90
CA VAL A 506 16.67 29.91 -6.68
C VAL A 506 16.80 28.65 -7.53
N THR A 507 16.99 28.82 -8.83
CA THR A 507 17.08 27.71 -9.80
C THR A 507 17.82 28.16 -11.06
N ASN A 508 18.42 27.20 -11.76
CA ASN A 508 19.00 27.37 -13.09
C ASN A 508 18.13 26.78 -14.21
N THR A 509 16.82 26.60 -13.95
CA THR A 509 15.82 26.08 -14.90
C THR A 509 14.80 27.16 -15.26
N GLN A 510 14.13 27.03 -16.40
CA GLN A 510 13.03 27.89 -16.79
C GLN A 510 11.71 27.43 -16.15
N SER A 511 10.74 28.34 -16.03
CA SER A 511 9.45 28.02 -15.39
C SER A 511 8.62 26.97 -16.13
N SER A 512 8.83 26.82 -17.44
CA SER A 512 8.15 25.82 -18.29
C SER A 512 8.90 24.50 -18.41
N ASP A 513 10.09 24.38 -17.80
CA ASP A 513 10.90 23.18 -17.94
C ASP A 513 10.31 22.03 -17.13
N ILE A 514 10.19 20.87 -17.77
CA ILE A 514 9.81 19.61 -17.16
C ILE A 514 10.96 18.64 -17.38
N ASN A 515 11.64 18.26 -16.30
CA ASN A 515 12.77 17.35 -16.38
C ASN A 515 12.32 15.91 -16.10
N ALA A 516 12.31 15.05 -17.12
CA ALA A 516 12.06 13.63 -16.95
C ALA A 516 13.27 12.95 -16.28
N VAL A 517 13.04 12.27 -15.16
CA VAL A 517 14.09 11.63 -14.34
C VAL A 517 13.96 10.12 -14.24
N THR A 518 12.83 9.55 -14.69
CA THR A 518 12.68 8.10 -14.91
C THR A 518 11.89 7.89 -16.18
N TRP A 519 12.39 7.04 -17.08
CA TRP A 519 11.67 6.65 -18.29
C TRP A 519 12.01 5.22 -18.72
N GLY A 520 11.22 4.68 -19.63
CA GLY A 520 11.37 3.34 -20.16
C GLY A 520 11.01 3.26 -21.64
N CYS A 521 11.77 2.46 -22.37
CA CYS A 521 11.59 2.15 -23.78
C CYS A 521 11.22 0.68 -23.89
N PHE A 522 10.03 0.39 -24.42
CA PHE A 522 9.49 -0.97 -24.47
C PHE A 522 9.17 -1.39 -25.91
N PRO A 523 9.37 -2.65 -26.29
CA PRO A 523 9.02 -3.14 -27.62
C PRO A 523 7.56 -2.85 -27.98
N GLY A 524 7.34 -2.22 -29.13
CA GLY A 524 6.00 -1.93 -29.65
C GLY A 524 5.21 -0.86 -28.89
N LYS A 525 5.87 -0.04 -28.05
CA LYS A 525 5.24 1.07 -27.32
C LYS A 525 6.04 2.37 -27.47
N GLU A 526 5.36 3.49 -27.30
CA GLU A 526 6.01 4.79 -27.12
C GLU A 526 6.80 4.85 -25.81
N VAL A 527 7.72 5.81 -25.71
CA VAL A 527 8.50 6.04 -24.49
C VAL A 527 7.57 6.45 -23.36
N VAL A 528 7.72 5.78 -22.21
CA VAL A 528 6.94 6.08 -21.00
C VAL A 528 7.84 6.80 -20.02
N GLN A 529 7.43 7.96 -19.51
CA GLN A 529 8.22 8.79 -18.59
C GLN A 529 7.44 9.07 -17.29
N PRO A 530 7.36 8.09 -16.37
CA PRO A 530 6.44 8.14 -15.23
C PRO A 530 6.87 9.08 -14.09
N THR A 531 8.10 9.59 -14.11
CA THR A 531 8.64 10.41 -13.01
C THR A 531 9.35 11.65 -13.56
N ILE A 532 8.99 12.81 -13.02
CA ILE A 532 9.53 14.12 -13.42
C ILE A 532 9.95 14.97 -12.21
N VAL A 533 10.68 16.05 -12.52
CA VAL A 533 10.98 17.18 -11.62
C VAL A 533 10.55 18.46 -12.33
N GLU A 534 9.74 19.28 -11.66
CA GLU A 534 9.25 20.56 -12.17
C GLU A 534 8.96 21.56 -11.05
N LYS A 535 8.96 22.85 -11.39
CA LYS A 535 8.92 23.99 -10.47
C LYS A 535 7.68 24.06 -9.56
N ILE A 536 6.47 23.96 -10.11
CA ILE A 536 5.21 24.16 -9.38
C ILE A 536 5.02 23.06 -8.33
N SER A 537 5.25 21.81 -8.72
CA SER A 537 5.25 20.67 -7.81
C SER A 537 6.32 20.81 -6.73
N PHE A 538 7.51 21.33 -7.05
CA PHE A 538 8.54 21.57 -6.04
C PHE A 538 8.09 22.60 -4.99
N LEU A 539 7.49 23.71 -5.42
CA LEU A 539 6.97 24.73 -4.50
C LEU A 539 5.84 24.19 -3.61
N ALA A 540 4.91 23.43 -4.21
CA ALA A 540 3.84 22.80 -3.46
C ALA A 540 4.38 21.77 -2.43
N TRP A 541 5.40 21.01 -2.80
CA TRP A 541 6.07 20.06 -1.91
C TRP A 541 6.85 20.76 -0.79
N LYS A 542 7.60 21.82 -1.12
CA LYS A 542 8.33 22.65 -0.16
C LYS A 542 7.42 23.09 0.99
N ASP A 543 6.25 23.63 0.67
CA ASP A 543 5.32 24.10 1.69
C ASP A 543 4.82 22.96 2.59
N GLU A 544 4.64 21.76 2.04
CA GLU A 544 4.31 20.57 2.81
C GLU A 544 5.47 20.12 3.71
N PHE A 545 6.69 20.05 3.18
CA PHE A 545 7.88 19.70 3.94
C PHE A 545 8.05 20.59 5.18
N PHE A 546 7.96 21.92 5.01
CA PHE A 546 8.05 22.84 6.13
C PHE A 546 6.82 22.77 7.05
N SER A 547 5.64 22.46 6.53
CA SER A 547 4.44 22.21 7.35
C SER A 547 4.58 20.95 8.22
N ILE A 548 5.28 19.91 7.73
CA ILE A 548 5.63 18.73 8.52
C ILE A 548 6.50 19.13 9.72
N LEU A 549 7.50 20.01 9.53
CA LEU A 549 8.33 20.50 10.63
C LEU A 549 7.50 21.24 11.68
N LYS A 550 6.58 22.11 11.27
CA LYS A 550 5.63 22.78 12.19
C LYS A 550 4.72 21.79 12.92
N LYS A 551 4.25 20.74 12.24
CA LYS A 551 3.45 19.70 12.88
C LYS A 551 4.26 18.92 13.91
N TRP A 552 5.52 18.64 13.60
CA TRP A 552 6.45 17.96 14.50
C TRP A 552 6.73 18.81 15.75
N GLN A 553 6.93 20.12 15.60
CA GLN A 553 7.01 21.05 16.74
C GLN A 553 5.74 21.02 17.61
N ALA A 554 4.56 20.95 16.98
CA ALA A 554 3.28 20.92 17.71
C ALA A 554 3.13 19.68 18.60
N ILE A 555 3.76 18.55 18.23
CA ILE A 555 3.83 17.34 19.07
C ILE A 555 4.53 17.66 20.40
N PHE A 556 5.71 18.28 20.35
CA PHE A 556 6.46 18.65 21.56
C PHE A 556 5.77 19.75 22.38
N ARG A 557 5.12 20.73 21.73
CA ARG A 557 4.32 21.75 22.44
C ARG A 557 3.16 21.13 23.24
N SER A 558 2.58 20.04 22.73
CA SER A 558 1.52 19.32 23.45
C SER A 558 2.05 18.59 24.68
N GLU A 559 3.29 18.13 24.64
CA GLU A 559 3.98 17.45 25.74
C GLU A 559 4.37 18.43 26.86
N ILE A 560 4.90 19.61 26.51
CA ILE A 560 5.22 20.68 27.48
C ILE A 560 3.97 21.13 28.25
N LYS A 561 2.80 21.15 27.62
CA LYS A 561 1.53 21.45 28.30
C LYS A 561 1.18 20.43 29.39
N LEU A 562 1.66 19.19 29.26
CA LEU A 562 1.48 18.12 30.23
C LEU A 562 2.60 18.13 31.30
N GLN A 563 3.81 18.58 30.94
CA GLN A 563 4.99 18.65 31.80
C GLN A 563 5.77 19.95 31.56
N SER A 564 5.60 20.95 32.45
CA SER A 564 6.13 22.31 32.25
C SER A 564 7.66 22.43 32.22
N ASP A 565 8.37 21.46 32.79
CA ASP A 565 9.82 21.48 33.02
C ASP A 565 10.61 20.64 32.00
N ASP A 566 9.99 20.27 30.87
CA ASP A 566 10.65 19.51 29.80
C ASP A 566 11.54 20.40 28.92
N GLU A 567 12.77 20.63 29.38
CA GLU A 567 13.80 21.42 28.66
C GLU A 567 14.25 20.79 27.34
N GLU A 568 14.18 19.46 27.22
CA GLU A 568 14.55 18.76 25.98
C GLU A 568 13.53 19.07 24.87
N SER A 569 12.23 19.02 25.20
CA SER A 569 11.17 19.42 24.26
C SER A 569 11.28 20.90 23.85
N LYS A 570 11.66 21.80 24.77
CA LYS A 570 11.88 23.22 24.43
C LYS A 570 13.02 23.38 23.44
N SER A 571 14.15 22.72 23.69
CA SER A 571 15.33 22.72 22.82
C SER A 571 15.01 22.12 21.44
N ALA A 572 14.20 21.06 21.38
CA ALA A 572 13.78 20.45 20.12
C ALA A 572 12.85 21.36 19.32
N ILE A 573 11.96 22.12 19.98
CA ILE A 573 11.13 23.12 19.31
C ILE A 573 11.99 24.23 18.70
N GLU A 574 12.95 24.78 19.45
CA GLU A 574 13.86 25.84 18.98
C GLU A 574 14.72 25.35 17.80
N PHE A 575 15.22 24.12 17.88
CA PHE A 575 15.97 23.50 16.78
C PHE A 575 15.10 23.33 15.52
N LEU A 576 13.87 22.81 15.66
CA LEU A 576 12.97 22.65 14.52
C LEU A 576 12.48 24.01 13.97
N GLU A 577 12.42 25.05 14.79
CA GLU A 577 12.10 26.42 14.35
C GLU A 577 13.26 27.00 13.53
N THR A 578 14.49 26.82 14.00
CA THR A 578 15.71 27.13 13.23
C THR A 578 15.75 26.37 11.90
N LEU A 579 15.43 25.07 11.90
CA LEU A 579 15.36 24.25 10.68
C LEU A 579 14.25 24.73 9.73
N HIS A 580 13.16 25.27 10.25
CA HIS A 580 12.06 25.77 9.44
C HIS A 580 12.36 27.13 8.82
N ASP A 581 12.98 28.04 9.57
CA ASP A 581 13.18 29.43 9.15
C ASP A 581 14.52 29.67 8.43
N ASP A 582 15.59 29.00 8.86
CA ASP A 582 16.95 29.32 8.41
C ASP A 582 17.52 28.33 7.37
N PHE A 583 16.83 27.22 7.10
CA PHE A 583 17.28 26.22 6.12
C PHE A 583 16.53 26.33 4.80
N SER A 584 17.22 25.89 3.74
CA SER A 584 16.67 25.77 2.39
C SER A 584 16.53 24.30 2.03
N LEU A 585 15.37 23.95 1.46
CA LEU A 585 15.16 22.67 0.79
C LEU A 585 15.75 22.75 -0.60
N VAL A 586 16.57 21.77 -0.97
CA VAL A 586 17.28 21.73 -2.25
C VAL A 586 17.07 20.37 -2.91
N ASN A 587 16.76 20.38 -4.21
CA ASN A 587 16.93 19.19 -5.04
C ASN A 587 17.93 19.45 -6.16
N ILE A 588 18.68 18.42 -6.53
CA ILE A 588 19.64 18.41 -7.63
C ILE A 588 19.36 17.19 -8.51
N VAL A 589 19.31 17.41 -9.82
CA VAL A 589 19.25 16.36 -10.85
C VAL A 589 20.56 16.37 -11.61
N ASP A 590 21.22 15.21 -11.68
CA ASP A 590 22.31 14.98 -12.63
C ASP A 590 21.71 14.52 -13.96
N ASN A 591 21.88 15.38 -14.95
CA ASN A 591 21.32 15.17 -16.27
C ASN A 591 22.12 14.17 -17.12
N ASP A 592 23.38 13.93 -16.76
CA ASP A 592 24.27 13.00 -17.45
C ASP A 592 24.20 11.62 -16.79
N TYR A 593 23.14 10.89 -17.13
CA TYR A 593 22.81 9.58 -16.56
C TYR A 593 23.68 8.43 -17.08
N VAL A 594 24.56 8.69 -18.06
CA VAL A 594 25.39 7.68 -18.73
C VAL A 594 26.79 7.60 -18.10
N ASN A 595 27.26 8.66 -17.43
CA ASN A 595 28.62 8.73 -16.93
C ASN A 595 28.84 7.91 -15.65
N GLU A 596 29.77 6.97 -15.65
CA GLU A 596 30.13 6.16 -14.48
C GLU A 596 31.57 6.48 -14.02
N PRO A 597 31.84 6.68 -12.71
CA PRO A 597 30.91 6.56 -11.60
C PRO A 597 30.00 7.79 -11.44
N ASN A 598 28.72 7.55 -11.20
CA ASN A 598 27.72 8.60 -10.94
C ASN A 598 27.84 9.20 -9.52
N THR A 599 28.99 9.82 -9.21
CA THR A 599 29.30 10.40 -7.89
C THR A 599 29.26 11.92 -7.86
N ARG A 600 28.96 12.57 -9.00
CA ARG A 600 29.07 14.02 -9.20
C ARG A 600 28.32 14.84 -8.14
N ILE A 601 27.05 14.51 -7.86
CA ILE A 601 26.28 15.22 -6.82
C ILE A 601 26.91 15.01 -5.43
N PHE A 602 27.35 13.80 -5.11
CA PHE A 602 27.94 13.50 -3.81
C PHE A 602 29.28 14.23 -3.61
N GLU A 603 30.13 14.26 -4.62
CA GLU A 603 31.42 14.96 -4.59
C GLU A 603 31.24 16.48 -4.48
N LEU A 604 30.26 17.04 -5.18
CA LEU A 604 29.88 18.46 -5.10
C LEU A 604 29.61 18.91 -3.65
N LEU A 605 28.94 18.04 -2.88
CA LEU A 605 28.51 18.32 -1.51
C LEU A 605 29.59 18.06 -0.45
N LYS A 606 30.71 17.41 -0.81
CA LYS A 606 31.78 17.17 0.16
C LYS A 606 32.40 18.49 0.64
N GLY A 607 32.50 18.62 1.97
CA GLY A 607 33.10 19.79 2.61
C GLY A 607 32.33 21.10 2.39
N LEU A 608 31.03 21.04 2.06
CA LEU A 608 30.11 22.16 2.20
C LEU A 608 29.77 22.35 3.67
#